data_AF-A0A9P6MN48-F1
#
_entry.id   AF-A0A9P6MN48-F1
#
_cell.length_a   1.000
_cell.length_b   1.000
_cell.length_c   1.000
_cell.angle_alpha   90.00
_cell.angle_beta   90.00
_cell.angle_gamma   90.00
#
_symmetry.space_group_name_H-M   'P 1'
#
loop_
_entity.id
_entity.type
_entity.pdbx_description
1 polymer ?
#
loop_
_entity_poly.entity_id
_entity_poly.type
_entity_poly.pdbx_seq_one_letter_code
_entity_poly.pdbx_strand_id
1 'polypeptide(L)'
;MAVVKRKSASITAEKPERKVKAAKVEAPAPQKKTLFGKAIDEDDDEEMATKEANAQKKALRDERRSHKPNAELIYPAKKLWEKLRLKELPKAERQAVMNDMMTLITGKVQEIIFKHDMSRIIQSCLKHGNEAQRNVIAGELVGHYLTLSKSMYGRFIVVKILHYCQKYREAIIKEFYGKVRQLIKHKEASSIIEDAYSIYANSAQRAALIQEFYGPEFRLFKVEDKKTLTEILEQNPAKKENIMKHLMETLTGCLEKGTIGFSIVHRGLLEYFEHADAKGIQEMLDVMKEQAVEMLHTKEGAQVAMLCLLYATPKDRKAMLKTMKPFVVKICKEEYGHMVMLRMFDVVDDTVLMSKAIIAEIVKEMEDIAKDKFGRRVILYLLAGRSPRYISPQNIELLAKGDIIRANTSKKDAQVRSAELRGYISPALISLVATKTRSLTSEPLACQVVLETMLHATTDRKAAVDALLELASADPAEATSEEPNPLLVMPTDRLYKTLVQSDYKAPLAEPSLHFGKALLSKISPFIGHYVLKSSSGAFVVLALLENPETADETKKLLTSKSKSITLQKEMEKLIKDKPENEHKAVRLILDVLSK
;
A
#
# COMPACT_ATOMS: atom_id res chain seq x y z
N MET A 1 -3.09 8.23 57.33
CA MET A 1 -4.03 7.11 57.06
C MET A 1 -3.43 6.21 56.00
N ALA A 2 -3.55 4.90 56.22
CA ALA A 2 -2.70 3.84 55.65
C ALA A 2 -2.69 3.74 54.11
N VAL A 3 -1.50 3.48 53.59
CA VAL A 3 -1.20 3.13 52.20
C VAL A 3 -1.64 1.69 51.92
N VAL A 4 -2.56 1.50 50.97
CA VAL A 4 -2.89 0.17 50.42
C VAL A 4 -2.71 0.21 48.90
N LYS A 5 -1.59 -0.34 48.44
CA LYS A 5 -1.33 -0.68 47.04
C LYS A 5 -2.15 -1.94 46.70
N ARG A 6 -3.11 -1.84 45.77
CA ARG A 6 -3.66 -3.01 45.06
C ARG A 6 -3.17 -2.99 43.61
N LYS A 7 -2.36 -4.00 43.27
CA LYS A 7 -1.90 -4.33 41.93
C LYS A 7 -3.04 -4.94 41.11
N SER A 8 -3.15 -4.51 39.87
CA SER A 8 -3.94 -5.13 38.81
C SER A 8 -3.34 -6.48 38.39
N ALA A 9 -4.17 -7.52 38.32
CA ALA A 9 -3.81 -8.81 37.76
C ALA A 9 -3.83 -8.77 36.23
N SER A 10 -2.71 -9.11 35.60
CA SER A 10 -2.61 -9.42 34.17
C SER A 10 -2.78 -10.93 33.98
N ILE A 11 -3.75 -11.33 33.15
CA ILE A 11 -3.88 -12.71 32.68
C ILE A 11 -3.06 -12.79 31.38
N THR A 12 -1.91 -13.44 31.46
CA THR A 12 -1.12 -13.91 30.30
C THR A 12 -1.17 -15.42 30.28
N ALA A 13 -1.74 -15.99 29.23
CA ALA A 13 -1.74 -17.42 28.95
C ALA A 13 -0.36 -17.84 28.42
N GLU A 14 0.34 -18.68 29.17
CA GLU A 14 1.63 -19.28 28.82
C GLU A 14 1.46 -20.57 27.99
N LYS A 15 2.38 -20.75 27.04
CA LYS A 15 2.65 -21.99 26.30
C LYS A 15 3.31 -23.04 27.21
N PRO A 16 3.06 -24.35 27.03
CA PRO A 16 3.82 -25.37 27.76
C PRO A 16 5.18 -25.68 27.09
N GLU A 17 6.26 -25.52 27.85
CA GLU A 17 7.63 -25.88 27.48
C GLU A 17 8.03 -27.32 27.87
N ARG A 18 9.08 -27.77 27.18
CA ARG A 18 9.67 -29.11 27.11
C ARG A 18 10.38 -29.54 28.40
N LYS A 19 10.23 -30.83 28.77
CA LYS A 19 11.04 -31.51 29.79
C LYS A 19 12.45 -31.84 29.24
N VAL A 20 13.48 -31.40 29.95
CA VAL A 20 14.91 -31.72 29.75
C VAL A 20 15.27 -33.00 30.51
N LYS A 21 15.96 -33.94 29.85
CA LYS A 21 16.55 -35.17 30.42
C LYS A 21 18.04 -34.96 30.75
N ALA A 22 18.50 -35.59 31.84
CA ALA A 22 19.85 -35.50 32.39
C ALA A 22 20.81 -36.61 31.88
N ALA A 23 22.09 -36.19 31.77
CA ALA A 23 23.39 -36.86 31.94
C ALA A 23 23.74 -38.19 31.21
N LYS A 24 24.89 -38.15 30.51
CA LYS A 24 25.66 -39.22 29.86
C LYS A 24 26.91 -39.53 30.72
N VAL A 25 27.29 -40.80 30.84
CA VAL A 25 28.62 -41.26 31.30
C VAL A 25 29.12 -42.34 30.31
N GLU A 26 30.40 -42.26 29.94
CA GLU A 26 31.11 -43.09 28.95
C GLU A 26 31.95 -44.22 29.57
N ALA A 27 32.17 -45.26 28.73
CA ALA A 27 33.36 -46.13 28.55
C ALA A 27 33.03 -47.65 28.53
N PRO A 28 33.86 -48.55 27.95
CA PRO A 28 34.73 -48.44 26.76
C PRO A 28 34.53 -49.62 25.75
N ALA A 29 35.24 -49.59 24.61
CA ALA A 29 35.23 -50.61 23.55
C ALA A 29 36.31 -51.71 23.71
N PRO A 30 36.15 -52.88 23.05
CA PRO A 30 37.31 -53.60 22.52
C PRO A 30 37.15 -54.14 21.07
N GLN A 31 38.28 -54.62 20.56
CA GLN A 31 38.72 -54.79 19.16
C GLN A 31 38.32 -56.11 18.47
N LYS A 32 38.46 -56.14 17.14
CA LYS A 32 38.26 -57.27 16.21
C LYS A 32 39.31 -58.40 16.35
N LYS A 33 38.89 -59.66 16.18
CA LYS A 33 39.67 -60.74 15.51
C LYS A 33 38.74 -61.78 14.86
N THR A 34 39.26 -62.35 13.78
CA THR A 34 38.69 -63.11 12.65
C THR A 34 38.46 -64.60 12.90
N LEU A 35 37.56 -65.26 12.13
CA LEU A 35 37.80 -66.44 11.26
C LEU A 35 36.54 -67.35 11.06
N PHE A 36 36.08 -67.39 9.80
CA PHE A 36 35.42 -68.48 9.04
C PHE A 36 34.60 -69.59 9.74
N GLY A 37 33.33 -69.75 9.31
CA GLY A 37 32.60 -71.02 9.43
C GLY A 37 31.07 -71.02 9.13
N LYS A 38 30.69 -70.87 7.85
CA LYS A 38 29.43 -71.25 7.15
C LYS A 38 28.04 -70.76 7.64
N ALA A 39 27.38 -70.06 6.72
CA ALA A 39 26.01 -69.56 6.65
C ALA A 39 24.92 -70.66 6.62
N ILE A 40 23.66 -70.27 6.83
CA ILE A 40 22.45 -70.65 6.07
C ILE A 40 21.24 -69.76 6.50
N ASP A 41 20.71 -69.00 5.54
CA ASP A 41 19.28 -68.70 5.24
C ASP A 41 18.30 -68.17 6.33
N GLU A 42 18.54 -67.04 7.01
CA GLU A 42 17.47 -66.35 7.77
C GLU A 42 17.22 -64.88 7.33
N ASP A 43 18.23 -64.16 6.82
CA ASP A 43 18.08 -62.73 6.46
C ASP A 43 17.31 -62.50 5.14
N ASP A 44 17.40 -63.41 4.16
CA ASP A 44 16.70 -63.29 2.87
C ASP A 44 15.19 -63.55 2.98
N ASP A 45 14.79 -64.42 3.92
CA ASP A 45 13.39 -64.78 4.16
C ASP A 45 12.63 -63.65 4.91
N GLU A 46 13.28 -62.94 5.84
CA GLU A 46 12.70 -61.74 6.45
C GLU A 46 12.58 -60.58 5.45
N GLU A 47 13.55 -60.39 4.54
CA GLU A 47 13.49 -59.35 3.51
C GLU A 47 12.43 -59.66 2.44
N MET A 48 12.31 -60.93 2.03
CA MET A 48 11.23 -61.40 1.14
C MET A 48 9.86 -61.29 1.80
N ALA A 49 9.70 -61.73 3.06
CA ALA A 49 8.45 -61.60 3.81
C ALA A 49 8.02 -60.13 3.98
N THR A 50 8.99 -59.22 4.16
CA THR A 50 8.73 -57.77 4.23
C THR A 50 8.34 -57.18 2.86
N LYS A 51 8.96 -57.64 1.77
CA LYS A 51 8.58 -57.28 0.38
C LYS A 51 7.21 -57.83 0.01
N GLU A 52 6.89 -59.06 0.38
CA GLU A 52 5.59 -59.71 0.16
C GLU A 52 4.50 -59.04 1.00
N ALA A 53 4.74 -58.74 2.27
CA ALA A 53 3.80 -58.00 3.10
C ALA A 53 3.53 -56.59 2.56
N ASN A 54 4.55 -55.93 2.00
CA ASN A 54 4.39 -54.64 1.31
C ASN A 54 3.65 -54.77 -0.04
N ALA A 55 3.89 -55.84 -0.79
CA ALA A 55 3.20 -56.16 -2.03
C ALA A 55 1.72 -56.52 -1.78
N GLN A 56 1.42 -57.28 -0.73
CA GLN A 56 0.06 -57.61 -0.28
C GLN A 56 -0.66 -56.36 0.24
N LYS A 57 0.00 -55.51 1.04
CA LYS A 57 -0.56 -54.20 1.44
C LYS A 57 -0.81 -53.28 0.23
N LYS A 58 0.05 -53.33 -0.79
CA LYS A 58 -0.12 -52.60 -2.06
C LYS A 58 -1.29 -53.16 -2.86
N ALA A 59 -1.41 -54.48 -2.97
CA ALA A 59 -2.49 -55.18 -3.66
C ALA A 59 -3.85 -54.91 -2.99
N LEU A 60 -3.95 -55.07 -1.66
CA LEU A 60 -5.14 -54.71 -0.89
C LEU A 60 -5.49 -53.22 -1.02
N ARG A 61 -4.49 -52.33 -1.13
CA ARG A 61 -4.72 -50.91 -1.37
C ARG A 61 -5.23 -50.64 -2.78
N ASP A 62 -4.74 -51.38 -3.77
CA ASP A 62 -5.13 -51.25 -5.18
C ASP A 62 -6.50 -51.89 -5.46
N GLU A 63 -6.85 -52.97 -4.76
CA GLU A 63 -8.19 -53.58 -4.71
C GLU A 63 -9.21 -52.64 -4.02
N ARG A 64 -8.85 -52.04 -2.88
CA ARG A 64 -9.67 -50.99 -2.26
C ARG A 64 -9.80 -49.72 -3.13
N ARG A 65 -8.93 -49.53 -4.11
CA ARG A 65 -8.98 -48.41 -5.06
C ARG A 65 -9.82 -48.72 -6.29
N SER A 66 -9.82 -49.97 -6.78
CA SER A 66 -10.66 -50.40 -7.92
C SER A 66 -12.14 -50.37 -7.59
N HIS A 67 -12.53 -50.62 -6.33
CA HIS A 67 -13.92 -50.53 -5.88
C HIS A 67 -14.45 -49.10 -5.65
N LYS A 68 -13.63 -48.06 -5.86
CA LYS A 68 -14.12 -46.67 -5.73
C LYS A 68 -14.89 -46.24 -6.97
N PRO A 69 -16.01 -45.49 -6.82
CA PRO A 69 -16.75 -44.96 -7.96
C PRO A 69 -15.85 -44.10 -8.85
N ASN A 70 -15.85 -44.38 -10.16
CA ASN A 70 -15.02 -43.78 -11.22
C ASN A 70 -13.50 -44.04 -11.10
N ALA A 71 -13.08 -45.13 -10.43
CA ALA A 71 -11.67 -45.50 -10.30
C ALA A 71 -10.95 -45.61 -11.66
N GLU A 72 -11.64 -46.15 -12.66
CA GLU A 72 -11.15 -46.31 -14.04
C GLU A 72 -10.80 -44.98 -14.72
N LEU A 73 -11.41 -43.87 -14.31
CA LEU A 73 -11.10 -42.53 -14.82
C LEU A 73 -10.07 -41.82 -13.95
N ILE A 74 -10.22 -41.92 -12.63
CA ILE A 74 -9.40 -41.16 -11.67
C ILE A 74 -7.93 -41.57 -11.74
N TYR A 75 -7.64 -42.87 -11.84
CA TYR A 75 -6.26 -43.35 -11.79
C TYR A 75 -5.44 -42.99 -13.04
N PRO A 76 -5.94 -43.20 -14.28
CA PRO A 76 -5.27 -42.71 -15.49
C PRO A 76 -5.11 -41.19 -15.49
N ALA A 77 -6.16 -40.45 -15.12
CA ALA A 77 -6.08 -38.99 -15.02
C ALA A 77 -5.01 -38.54 -14.02
N LYS A 78 -4.89 -39.21 -12.87
CA LYS A 78 -3.85 -38.89 -11.87
C LYS A 78 -2.45 -39.11 -12.43
N LYS A 79 -2.20 -40.19 -13.17
CA LYS A 79 -0.89 -40.42 -13.82
C LYS A 79 -0.52 -39.32 -14.81
N LEU A 80 -1.48 -38.87 -15.63
CA LEU A 80 -1.25 -37.77 -16.56
C LEU A 80 -1.02 -36.45 -15.81
N TRP A 81 -1.76 -36.22 -14.72
CA TRP A 81 -1.61 -35.02 -13.90
C TRP A 81 -0.24 -34.93 -13.21
N GLU A 82 0.32 -36.05 -12.76
CA GLU A 82 1.68 -36.10 -12.21
C GLU A 82 2.74 -35.60 -13.20
N LYS A 83 2.55 -35.87 -14.51
CA LYS A 83 3.38 -35.29 -15.57
C LYS A 83 3.05 -33.80 -15.79
N LEU A 84 1.77 -33.47 -15.88
CA LEU A 84 1.29 -32.11 -16.19
C LEU A 84 1.70 -31.07 -15.13
N ARG A 85 1.83 -31.48 -13.86
CA ARG A 85 2.16 -30.59 -12.74
C ARG A 85 3.66 -30.30 -12.58
N LEU A 86 4.53 -30.95 -13.37
CA LEU A 86 5.97 -30.68 -13.36
C LEU A 86 6.23 -29.22 -13.75
N LYS A 87 7.15 -28.56 -13.03
CA LYS A 87 7.51 -27.16 -13.31
C LYS A 87 8.07 -27.01 -14.73
N GLU A 88 8.94 -27.92 -15.11
CA GLU A 88 9.57 -27.98 -16.42
C GLU A 88 8.99 -29.17 -17.19
N LEU A 89 8.25 -28.85 -18.25
CA LEU A 89 7.70 -29.83 -19.19
C LEU A 89 7.68 -29.15 -20.57
N PRO A 90 8.34 -29.71 -21.60
CA PRO A 90 8.37 -29.14 -22.94
C PRO A 90 6.97 -28.87 -23.48
N LYS A 91 6.78 -27.78 -24.25
CA LYS A 91 5.46 -27.35 -24.73
C LYS A 91 4.74 -28.43 -25.55
N ALA A 92 5.47 -29.15 -26.40
CA ALA A 92 4.92 -30.23 -27.21
C ALA A 92 4.43 -31.41 -26.35
N GLU A 93 5.26 -31.86 -25.40
CA GLU A 93 4.89 -32.93 -24.46
C GLU A 93 3.73 -32.53 -23.56
N ARG A 94 3.71 -31.28 -23.08
CA ARG A 94 2.59 -30.74 -22.32
C ARG A 94 1.30 -30.79 -23.12
N GLN A 95 1.34 -30.44 -24.40
CA GLN A 95 0.16 -30.46 -25.25
C GLN A 95 -0.31 -31.90 -25.51
N ALA A 96 0.60 -32.85 -25.69
CA ALA A 96 0.26 -34.28 -25.82
C ALA A 96 -0.42 -34.81 -24.55
N VAL A 97 0.18 -34.59 -23.37
CA VAL A 97 -0.40 -34.97 -22.08
C VAL A 97 -1.75 -34.30 -21.85
N MET A 98 -1.91 -33.03 -22.27
CA MET A 98 -3.19 -32.32 -22.21
C MET A 98 -4.24 -32.96 -23.13
N ASN A 99 -3.88 -33.34 -24.36
CA ASN A 99 -4.81 -34.01 -25.28
C ASN A 99 -5.29 -35.35 -24.70
N ASP A 100 -4.38 -36.18 -24.19
CA ASP A 100 -4.71 -37.45 -23.53
C ASP A 100 -5.62 -37.24 -22.32
N MET A 101 -5.34 -36.21 -21.52
CA MET A 101 -6.16 -35.84 -20.38
C MET A 101 -7.58 -35.45 -20.82
N MET A 102 -7.70 -34.61 -21.85
CA MET A 102 -8.99 -34.16 -22.36
C MET A 102 -9.84 -35.34 -22.86
N THR A 103 -9.24 -36.33 -23.55
CA THR A 103 -9.95 -37.55 -23.98
C THR A 103 -10.56 -38.32 -22.80
N LEU A 104 -9.91 -38.31 -21.64
CA LEU A 104 -10.40 -39.02 -20.44
C LEU A 104 -11.52 -38.27 -19.72
N ILE A 105 -11.45 -36.94 -19.64
CA ILE A 105 -12.32 -36.14 -18.76
C ILE A 105 -13.53 -35.51 -19.46
N THR A 106 -13.47 -35.33 -20.79
CA THR A 106 -14.54 -34.68 -21.56
C THR A 106 -15.84 -35.46 -21.46
N GLY A 107 -16.95 -34.75 -21.26
CA GLY A 107 -18.29 -35.29 -21.03
C GLY A 107 -18.54 -35.80 -19.61
N LYS A 108 -17.52 -35.78 -18.75
CA LYS A 108 -17.58 -36.30 -17.38
C LYS A 108 -17.16 -35.26 -16.35
N VAL A 109 -16.85 -34.02 -16.76
CA VAL A 109 -16.26 -32.99 -15.90
C VAL A 109 -17.17 -32.72 -14.70
N GLN A 110 -18.47 -32.58 -14.94
CA GLN A 110 -19.45 -32.30 -13.88
C GLN A 110 -19.53 -33.41 -12.82
N GLU A 111 -19.41 -34.68 -13.20
CA GLU A 111 -19.52 -35.82 -12.27
C GLU A 111 -18.30 -35.94 -11.35
N ILE A 112 -17.13 -35.54 -11.84
CA ILE A 112 -15.85 -35.76 -11.16
C ILE A 112 -15.38 -34.54 -10.37
N ILE A 113 -15.95 -33.35 -10.64
CA ILE A 113 -15.43 -32.07 -10.16
C ILE A 113 -15.38 -31.92 -8.64
N PHE A 114 -16.33 -32.54 -7.93
CA PHE A 114 -16.40 -32.46 -6.46
C PHE A 114 -15.44 -33.42 -5.75
N LYS A 115 -14.78 -34.33 -6.48
CA LYS A 115 -13.75 -35.21 -5.90
C LYS A 115 -12.45 -34.43 -5.69
N HIS A 116 -11.87 -34.53 -4.49
CA HIS A 116 -10.67 -33.77 -4.09
C HIS A 116 -9.55 -33.84 -5.15
N ASP A 117 -9.14 -35.05 -5.54
CA ASP A 117 -8.04 -35.25 -6.49
C ASP A 117 -8.39 -34.71 -7.88
N MET A 118 -9.62 -34.94 -8.35
CA MET A 118 -10.07 -34.49 -9.67
C MET A 118 -10.17 -32.98 -9.76
N SER A 119 -10.57 -32.29 -8.68
CA SER A 119 -10.64 -30.83 -8.66
C SER A 119 -9.29 -30.18 -9.00
N ARG A 120 -8.17 -30.76 -8.53
CA ARG A 120 -6.80 -30.27 -8.82
C ARG A 120 -6.39 -30.56 -10.25
N ILE A 121 -6.83 -31.70 -10.78
CA ILE A 121 -6.61 -32.08 -12.18
C ILE A 121 -7.30 -31.07 -13.10
N ILE A 122 -8.60 -30.79 -12.88
CA ILE A 122 -9.36 -29.81 -13.66
C ILE A 122 -8.74 -28.41 -13.59
N GLN A 123 -8.32 -27.96 -12.39
CA GLN A 123 -7.59 -26.68 -12.25
C GLN A 123 -6.31 -26.64 -13.08
N SER A 124 -5.57 -27.76 -13.15
CA SER A 124 -4.34 -27.87 -13.93
C SER A 124 -4.63 -27.87 -15.43
N CYS A 125 -5.71 -28.52 -15.85
CA CYS A 125 -6.18 -28.48 -17.23
C CYS A 125 -6.58 -27.06 -17.66
N LEU A 126 -7.30 -26.32 -16.82
CA LEU A 126 -7.63 -24.92 -17.08
C LEU A 126 -6.38 -24.02 -17.15
N LYS A 127 -5.37 -24.29 -16.31
CA LYS A 127 -4.11 -23.53 -16.29
C LYS A 127 -3.26 -23.78 -17.54
N HIS A 128 -3.14 -25.02 -17.97
CA HIS A 128 -2.16 -25.44 -18.99
C HIS A 128 -2.76 -25.73 -20.36
N GLY A 129 -4.07 -25.95 -20.45
CA GLY A 129 -4.76 -26.20 -21.71
C GLY A 129 -4.77 -24.99 -22.62
N ASN A 130 -4.96 -25.26 -23.92
CA ASN A 130 -5.21 -24.21 -24.91
C ASN A 130 -6.65 -23.68 -24.81
N GLU A 131 -6.98 -22.66 -25.59
CA GLU A 131 -8.30 -22.01 -25.54
C GLU A 131 -9.46 -22.97 -25.82
N ALA A 132 -9.34 -23.84 -26.83
CA ALA A 132 -10.37 -24.82 -27.16
C ALA A 132 -10.63 -25.80 -26.00
N GLN A 133 -9.57 -26.34 -25.42
CA GLN A 133 -9.65 -27.28 -24.29
C GLN A 133 -10.28 -26.63 -23.06
N ARG A 134 -9.87 -25.40 -22.74
CA ARG A 134 -10.46 -24.61 -21.64
C ARG A 134 -11.95 -24.38 -21.86
N ASN A 135 -12.33 -24.05 -23.09
CA ASN A 135 -13.72 -23.78 -23.44
C ASN A 135 -14.61 -25.03 -23.39
N VAL A 136 -14.06 -26.22 -23.67
CA VAL A 136 -14.76 -27.50 -23.47
C VAL A 136 -15.06 -27.70 -21.99
N ILE A 137 -14.03 -27.63 -21.13
CA ILE A 137 -14.19 -27.79 -19.67
C ILE A 137 -15.18 -26.78 -19.10
N ALA A 138 -15.04 -25.50 -19.47
CA ALA A 138 -15.91 -24.45 -18.99
C ALA A 138 -17.35 -24.65 -19.49
N GLY A 139 -17.54 -25.07 -20.74
CA GLY A 139 -18.84 -25.33 -21.34
C GLY A 139 -19.65 -26.41 -20.62
N GLU A 140 -19.00 -27.50 -20.20
CA GLU A 140 -19.64 -28.57 -19.41
C GLU A 140 -20.13 -28.12 -18.03
N LEU A 141 -19.66 -26.97 -17.54
CA LEU A 141 -19.97 -26.46 -16.21
C LEU A 141 -20.99 -25.32 -16.21
N VAL A 142 -21.49 -24.91 -17.38
CA VAL A 142 -22.55 -23.92 -17.50
C VAL A 142 -23.81 -24.40 -16.77
N GLY A 143 -24.42 -23.55 -15.96
CA GLY A 143 -25.55 -23.88 -15.09
C GLY A 143 -25.14 -24.41 -13.71
N HIS A 144 -23.84 -24.67 -13.50
CA HIS A 144 -23.31 -25.22 -12.25
C HIS A 144 -22.27 -24.32 -11.56
N TYR A 145 -21.93 -23.16 -12.13
CA TYR A 145 -20.92 -22.26 -11.57
C TYR A 145 -21.30 -21.78 -10.17
N LEU A 146 -22.56 -21.46 -9.93
CA LEU A 146 -23.05 -21.08 -8.60
C LEU A 146 -22.80 -22.18 -7.56
N THR A 147 -23.14 -23.43 -7.89
CA THR A 147 -22.96 -24.57 -6.98
C THR A 147 -21.48 -24.82 -6.71
N LEU A 148 -20.65 -24.71 -7.75
CA LEU A 148 -19.20 -24.82 -7.62
C LEU A 148 -18.63 -23.71 -6.75
N SER A 149 -19.12 -22.48 -6.88
CA SER A 149 -18.70 -21.33 -6.08
C SER A 149 -18.91 -21.53 -4.58
N LYS A 150 -19.96 -22.28 -4.19
CA LYS A 150 -20.24 -22.61 -2.79
C LYS A 150 -19.41 -23.81 -2.28
N SER A 151 -18.68 -24.50 -3.15
CA SER A 151 -17.91 -25.69 -2.79
C SER A 151 -16.47 -25.35 -2.41
N MET A 152 -15.96 -26.04 -1.36
CA MET A 152 -14.56 -25.97 -0.92
C MET A 152 -13.55 -26.22 -2.04
N TYR A 153 -13.89 -27.09 -3.00
CA TYR A 153 -13.04 -27.42 -4.15
C TYR A 153 -13.48 -26.73 -5.43
N GLY A 154 -14.79 -26.64 -5.68
CA GLY A 154 -15.35 -26.05 -6.89
C GLY A 154 -14.97 -24.57 -7.08
N ARG A 155 -14.85 -23.81 -5.99
CA ARG A 155 -14.49 -22.38 -6.04
C ARG A 155 -13.22 -22.11 -6.84
N PHE A 156 -12.21 -22.96 -6.67
CA PHE A 156 -10.92 -22.78 -7.35
C PHE A 156 -11.03 -23.01 -8.85
N ILE A 157 -11.99 -23.82 -9.28
CA ILE A 157 -12.28 -24.05 -10.69
C ILE A 157 -12.98 -22.83 -11.27
N VAL A 158 -13.98 -22.28 -10.58
CA VAL A 158 -14.66 -21.04 -11.02
C VAL A 158 -13.67 -19.88 -11.15
N VAL A 159 -12.75 -19.71 -10.18
CA VAL A 159 -11.67 -18.71 -10.26
C VAL A 159 -10.80 -18.92 -11.50
N LYS A 160 -10.45 -20.17 -11.83
CA LYS A 160 -9.65 -20.49 -13.02
C LYS A 160 -10.41 -20.24 -14.32
N ILE A 161 -11.72 -20.49 -14.35
CA ILE A 161 -12.57 -20.20 -15.52
C ILE A 161 -12.71 -18.69 -15.71
N LEU A 162 -12.99 -17.92 -14.65
CA LEU A 162 -13.01 -16.46 -14.69
C LEU A 162 -11.70 -15.90 -15.26
N HIS A 163 -10.56 -16.43 -14.81
CA HIS A 163 -9.25 -15.96 -15.24
C HIS A 163 -8.92 -16.34 -16.69
N TYR A 164 -9.08 -17.61 -17.08
CA TYR A 164 -8.60 -18.13 -18.37
C TYR A 164 -9.64 -18.23 -19.48
N CYS A 165 -10.93 -18.13 -19.18
CA CYS A 165 -12.03 -18.42 -20.13
C CYS A 165 -12.95 -17.21 -20.27
N GLN A 166 -12.49 -16.18 -20.99
CA GLN A 166 -13.21 -14.91 -21.15
C GLN A 166 -14.66 -15.09 -21.64
N LYS A 167 -14.89 -16.05 -22.55
CA LYS A 167 -16.21 -16.40 -23.10
C LYS A 167 -17.26 -16.73 -22.03
N TYR A 168 -16.86 -17.27 -20.89
CA TYR A 168 -17.78 -17.75 -19.86
C TYR A 168 -17.94 -16.80 -18.67
N ARG A 169 -17.21 -15.67 -18.64
CA ARG A 169 -17.31 -14.68 -17.54
C ARG A 169 -18.74 -14.16 -17.36
N GLU A 170 -19.41 -13.84 -18.46
CA GLU A 170 -20.79 -13.35 -18.43
C GLU A 170 -21.76 -14.42 -17.91
N ALA A 171 -21.61 -15.67 -18.33
CA ALA A 171 -22.43 -16.78 -17.85
C ALA A 171 -22.26 -16.99 -16.33
N ILE A 172 -21.02 -16.92 -15.83
CA ILE A 172 -20.72 -17.02 -14.39
C ILE A 172 -21.39 -15.89 -13.61
N ILE A 173 -21.20 -14.64 -14.04
CA ILE A 173 -21.80 -13.48 -13.36
C ILE A 173 -23.33 -13.57 -13.39
N LYS A 174 -23.91 -14.02 -14.51
CA LYS A 174 -25.36 -14.19 -14.65
C LYS A 174 -25.95 -15.21 -13.68
N GLU A 175 -25.23 -16.27 -13.34
CA GLU A 175 -25.66 -17.25 -12.34
C GLU A 175 -25.64 -16.72 -10.90
N PHE A 176 -24.89 -15.65 -10.63
CA PHE A 176 -24.85 -15.01 -9.32
C PHE A 176 -26.03 -14.07 -9.07
N TYR A 177 -26.65 -13.55 -10.13
CA TYR A 177 -27.78 -12.64 -10.00
C TYR A 177 -28.94 -13.22 -9.19
N GLY A 178 -29.54 -12.37 -8.37
CA GLY A 178 -30.59 -12.68 -7.40
C GLY A 178 -30.10 -13.37 -6.12
N LYS A 179 -28.80 -13.69 -6.03
CA LYS A 179 -28.20 -14.45 -4.92
C LYS A 179 -26.98 -13.76 -4.31
N VAL A 180 -26.60 -12.57 -4.77
CA VAL A 180 -25.35 -11.89 -4.37
C VAL A 180 -25.35 -11.62 -2.86
N ARG A 181 -26.47 -11.14 -2.30
CA ARG A 181 -26.62 -10.92 -0.83
C ARG A 181 -26.34 -12.18 -0.01
N GLN A 182 -26.69 -13.36 -0.52
CA GLN A 182 -26.38 -14.63 0.17
C GLN A 182 -24.91 -15.02 -0.04
N LEU A 183 -24.41 -14.89 -1.27
CA LEU A 183 -23.08 -15.34 -1.68
C LEU A 183 -21.96 -14.52 -1.04
N ILE A 184 -22.14 -13.20 -0.89
CA ILE A 184 -21.15 -12.33 -0.26
C ILE A 184 -20.91 -12.64 1.22
N LYS A 185 -21.84 -13.35 1.87
CA LYS A 185 -21.74 -13.82 3.26
C LYS A 185 -21.29 -15.28 3.37
N HIS A 186 -21.09 -15.95 2.23
CA HIS A 186 -20.71 -17.36 2.19
C HIS A 186 -19.19 -17.53 2.30
N LYS A 187 -18.74 -18.45 3.16
CA LYS A 187 -17.31 -18.66 3.42
C LYS A 187 -16.50 -18.96 2.15
N GLU A 188 -17.04 -19.78 1.25
CA GLU A 188 -16.39 -20.16 0.00
C GLU A 188 -16.68 -19.22 -1.16
N ALA A 189 -17.93 -18.77 -1.34
CA ALA A 189 -18.36 -18.06 -2.54
C ALA A 189 -18.06 -16.56 -2.50
N SER A 190 -17.92 -15.96 -1.32
CA SER A 190 -17.76 -14.52 -1.15
C SER A 190 -16.52 -13.97 -1.86
N SER A 191 -15.40 -14.68 -1.81
CA SER A 191 -14.18 -14.31 -2.55
C SER A 191 -14.37 -14.34 -4.07
N ILE A 192 -15.25 -15.20 -4.58
CA ILE A 192 -15.54 -15.32 -6.02
C ILE A 192 -16.45 -14.17 -6.46
N ILE A 193 -17.39 -13.75 -5.60
CA ILE A 193 -18.18 -12.54 -5.83
C ILE A 193 -17.27 -11.32 -5.89
N GLU A 194 -16.30 -11.21 -4.97
CA GLU A 194 -15.32 -10.14 -5.00
C GLU A 194 -14.49 -10.17 -6.28
N ASP A 195 -13.92 -11.33 -6.67
CA ASP A 195 -13.15 -11.46 -7.91
C ASP A 195 -14.01 -11.08 -9.13
N ALA A 196 -15.26 -11.56 -9.18
CA ALA A 196 -16.19 -11.24 -10.24
C ALA A 196 -16.46 -9.74 -10.31
N TYR A 197 -16.69 -9.08 -9.18
CA TYR A 197 -16.95 -7.64 -9.10
C TYR A 197 -15.72 -6.79 -9.44
N SER A 198 -14.58 -7.05 -8.80
CA SER A 198 -13.40 -6.17 -8.82
C SER A 198 -12.54 -6.36 -10.07
N ILE A 199 -12.41 -7.59 -10.59
CA ILE A 199 -11.49 -7.90 -11.70
C ILE A 199 -12.24 -8.06 -13.02
N TYR A 200 -13.41 -8.70 -13.05
CA TYR A 200 -14.00 -9.19 -14.30
C TYR A 200 -15.28 -8.47 -14.76
N ALA A 201 -16.06 -7.92 -13.83
CA ALA A 201 -17.33 -7.27 -14.14
C ALA A 201 -17.12 -5.90 -14.82
N ASN A 202 -17.91 -5.64 -15.85
CA ASN A 202 -18.02 -4.30 -16.44
C ASN A 202 -18.89 -3.38 -15.55
N SER A 203 -18.99 -2.10 -15.92
CA SER A 203 -19.75 -1.11 -15.13
C SER A 203 -21.22 -1.49 -14.90
N ALA A 204 -21.91 -2.06 -15.91
CA ALA A 204 -23.31 -2.48 -15.77
C ALA A 204 -23.45 -3.68 -14.83
N GLN A 205 -22.56 -4.66 -14.97
CA GLN A 205 -22.52 -5.84 -14.11
C GLN A 205 -22.21 -5.46 -12.65
N ARG A 206 -21.26 -4.53 -12.42
CA ARG A 206 -20.97 -4.01 -11.07
C ARG A 206 -22.20 -3.34 -10.45
N ALA A 207 -22.91 -2.51 -11.21
CA ALA A 207 -24.16 -1.87 -10.76
C ALA A 207 -25.21 -2.91 -10.38
N ALA A 208 -25.43 -3.93 -11.23
CA ALA A 208 -26.38 -5.00 -10.95
C ALA A 208 -26.02 -5.80 -9.67
N LEU A 209 -24.73 -6.13 -9.49
CA LEU A 209 -24.27 -6.87 -8.31
C LEU A 209 -24.47 -6.09 -7.01
N ILE A 210 -24.18 -4.78 -6.99
CA ILE A 210 -24.36 -3.96 -5.79
C ILE A 210 -25.82 -3.64 -5.50
N GLN A 211 -26.66 -3.45 -6.53
CA GLN A 211 -28.08 -3.16 -6.37
C GLN A 211 -28.83 -4.24 -5.56
N GLU A 212 -28.39 -5.50 -5.61
CA GLU A 212 -28.97 -6.57 -4.77
C GLU A 212 -28.81 -6.34 -3.26
N PHE A 213 -27.93 -5.43 -2.83
CA PHE A 213 -27.79 -5.07 -1.42
C PHE A 213 -28.95 -4.20 -0.93
N TYR A 214 -29.62 -3.49 -1.84
CA TYR A 214 -30.67 -2.52 -1.54
C TYR A 214 -32.01 -3.16 -1.18
N GLY A 215 -32.21 -4.44 -1.48
CA GLY A 215 -33.42 -5.17 -1.10
C GLY A 215 -33.83 -6.27 -2.07
N PRO A 216 -34.82 -7.11 -1.70
CA PRO A 216 -35.31 -8.19 -2.55
C PRO A 216 -35.89 -7.74 -3.90
N GLU A 217 -36.48 -6.55 -3.99
CA GLU A 217 -37.01 -6.03 -5.26
C GLU A 217 -35.92 -5.82 -6.32
N PHE A 218 -34.67 -5.59 -5.91
CA PHE A 218 -33.54 -5.35 -6.81
C PHE A 218 -33.01 -6.62 -7.50
N ARG A 219 -33.51 -7.81 -7.11
CA ARG A 219 -33.17 -9.08 -7.77
C ARG A 219 -33.68 -9.19 -9.20
N LEU A 220 -34.73 -8.43 -9.54
CA LEU A 220 -35.43 -8.50 -10.83
C LEU A 220 -35.06 -7.36 -11.79
N PHE A 221 -34.23 -6.41 -11.35
CA PHE A 221 -33.81 -5.31 -12.22
C PHE A 221 -32.88 -5.83 -13.32
N LYS A 222 -33.08 -5.33 -14.53
CA LYS A 222 -32.28 -5.74 -15.69
C LYS A 222 -30.89 -5.14 -15.59
N VAL A 223 -29.87 -5.89 -16.02
CA VAL A 223 -28.44 -5.49 -16.05
C VAL A 223 -28.21 -4.16 -16.81
N GLU A 224 -29.13 -3.78 -17.71
CA GLU A 224 -29.08 -2.53 -18.47
C GLU A 224 -29.37 -1.30 -17.60
N ASP A 225 -29.96 -1.47 -16.41
CA ASP A 225 -30.27 -0.39 -15.48
C ASP A 225 -29.01 0.02 -14.67
N LYS A 226 -28.23 0.93 -15.24
CA LYS A 226 -26.99 1.47 -14.65
C LYS A 226 -27.24 2.52 -13.56
N LYS A 227 -28.47 2.63 -13.04
CA LYS A 227 -28.80 3.66 -12.07
C LYS A 227 -27.99 3.53 -10.79
N THR A 228 -27.47 4.67 -10.35
CA THR A 228 -26.83 4.82 -9.04
C THR A 228 -27.88 4.75 -7.92
N LEU A 229 -27.45 4.50 -6.68
CA LEU A 229 -28.37 4.56 -5.53
C LEU A 229 -29.03 5.94 -5.43
N THR A 230 -28.29 7.01 -5.69
CA THR A 230 -28.83 8.38 -5.73
C THR A 230 -29.99 8.50 -6.70
N GLU A 231 -29.83 8.08 -7.95
CA GLU A 231 -30.90 8.11 -8.96
C GLU A 231 -32.12 7.25 -8.58
N ILE A 232 -31.87 6.07 -7.99
CA ILE A 232 -32.94 5.17 -7.52
C ILE A 232 -33.78 5.85 -6.42
N LEU A 233 -33.11 6.51 -5.48
CA LEU A 233 -33.75 7.21 -4.36
C LEU A 233 -34.50 8.46 -4.82
N GLU A 234 -33.96 9.21 -5.77
CA GLU A 234 -34.63 10.37 -6.37
C GLU A 234 -35.90 9.97 -7.13
N GLN A 235 -35.88 8.84 -7.83
CA GLN A 235 -37.05 8.30 -8.54
C GLN A 235 -38.09 7.70 -7.59
N ASN A 236 -37.67 7.20 -6.42
CA ASN A 236 -38.55 6.53 -5.47
C ASN A 236 -38.33 7.00 -4.02
N PRO A 237 -38.60 8.27 -3.67
CA PRO A 237 -38.30 8.79 -2.34
C PRO A 237 -39.01 8.04 -1.21
N ALA A 238 -40.24 7.57 -1.46
CA ALA A 238 -41.03 6.80 -0.51
C ALA A 238 -40.42 5.43 -0.14
N LYS A 239 -39.49 4.91 -0.94
CA LYS A 239 -38.80 3.63 -0.67
C LYS A 239 -37.47 3.80 0.04
N LYS A 240 -36.99 5.04 0.25
CA LYS A 240 -35.67 5.32 0.80
C LYS A 240 -35.43 4.60 2.13
N GLU A 241 -36.37 4.69 3.06
CA GLU A 241 -36.22 4.08 4.39
C GLU A 241 -36.04 2.56 4.31
N ASN A 242 -36.85 1.87 3.50
CA ASN A 242 -36.76 0.43 3.30
C ASN A 242 -35.46 0.01 2.60
N ILE A 243 -35.04 0.77 1.58
CA ILE A 243 -33.78 0.53 0.86
C ILE A 243 -32.58 0.64 1.79
N MET A 244 -32.52 1.73 2.57
CA MET A 244 -31.43 1.98 3.50
C MET A 244 -31.40 0.94 4.62
N LYS A 245 -32.57 0.47 5.10
CA LYS A 245 -32.67 -0.63 6.06
C LYS A 245 -32.09 -1.93 5.50
N HIS A 246 -32.43 -2.32 4.28
CA HIS A 246 -31.88 -3.53 3.67
C HIS A 246 -30.39 -3.43 3.39
N LEU A 247 -29.90 -2.26 2.98
CA LEU A 247 -28.48 -2.01 2.80
C LEU A 247 -27.74 -2.15 4.14
N MET A 248 -28.23 -1.54 5.22
CA MET A 248 -27.71 -1.68 6.59
C MET A 248 -27.62 -3.16 7.01
N GLU A 249 -28.70 -3.92 6.88
CA GLU A 249 -28.74 -5.35 7.23
C GLU A 249 -27.74 -6.18 6.42
N THR A 250 -27.60 -5.88 5.13
CA THR A 250 -26.67 -6.59 4.24
C THR A 250 -25.23 -6.33 4.65
N LEU A 251 -24.88 -5.06 4.83
CA LEU A 251 -23.54 -4.62 5.20
C LEU A 251 -23.15 -5.14 6.59
N THR A 252 -24.05 -5.07 7.57
CA THR A 252 -23.84 -5.64 8.91
C THR A 252 -23.50 -7.13 8.81
N GLY A 253 -24.26 -7.89 8.02
CA GLY A 253 -23.98 -9.30 7.81
C GLY A 253 -22.66 -9.58 7.06
N CYS A 254 -22.17 -8.65 6.24
CA CYS A 254 -20.84 -8.74 5.64
C CYS A 254 -19.73 -8.53 6.68
N LEU A 255 -19.88 -7.51 7.55
CA LEU A 255 -18.95 -7.22 8.63
C LEU A 255 -18.84 -8.40 9.61
N GLU A 256 -19.96 -8.99 10.02
CA GLU A 256 -19.99 -10.17 10.89
C GLU A 256 -19.31 -11.41 10.28
N LYS A 257 -19.30 -11.51 8.95
CA LYS A 257 -18.68 -12.62 8.20
C LYS A 257 -17.22 -12.35 7.82
N GLY A 258 -16.67 -11.19 8.20
CA GLY A 258 -15.29 -10.82 7.90
C GLY A 258 -15.05 -10.54 6.41
N THR A 259 -16.07 -10.07 5.69
CA THR A 259 -15.96 -9.74 4.26
C THR A 259 -15.76 -8.23 4.04
N ILE A 260 -15.41 -7.50 5.11
CA ILE A 260 -15.18 -6.06 5.06
C ILE A 260 -14.12 -5.67 4.04
N GLY A 261 -13.07 -6.48 3.84
CA GLY A 261 -11.98 -6.18 2.91
C GLY A 261 -12.33 -6.29 1.41
N PHE A 262 -13.59 -6.57 1.06
CA PHE A 262 -14.03 -6.70 -0.32
C PHE A 262 -14.51 -5.37 -0.90
N SER A 263 -14.07 -5.03 -2.11
CA SER A 263 -14.36 -3.74 -2.75
C SER A 263 -15.85 -3.53 -3.01
N ILE A 264 -16.62 -4.59 -3.25
CA ILE A 264 -18.09 -4.50 -3.34
C ILE A 264 -18.72 -4.05 -2.02
N VAL A 265 -18.16 -4.49 -0.88
CA VAL A 265 -18.62 -4.08 0.45
C VAL A 265 -18.22 -2.64 0.72
N HIS A 266 -17.02 -2.22 0.32
CA HIS A 266 -16.59 -0.82 0.42
C HIS A 266 -17.51 0.12 -0.37
N ARG A 267 -17.91 -0.29 -1.59
CA ARG A 267 -18.85 0.48 -2.42
C ARG A 267 -20.21 0.62 -1.72
N GLY A 268 -20.75 -0.48 -1.21
CA GLY A 268 -22.03 -0.45 -0.50
C GLY A 268 -21.98 0.35 0.80
N LEU A 269 -20.87 0.30 1.53
CA LEU A 269 -20.63 1.15 2.70
C LEU A 269 -20.60 2.63 2.30
N LEU A 270 -19.89 3.00 1.23
CA LEU A 270 -19.84 4.39 0.79
C LEU A 270 -21.23 4.91 0.43
N GLU A 271 -21.98 4.16 -0.37
CA GLU A 271 -23.37 4.49 -0.73
C GLU A 271 -24.28 4.58 0.50
N TYR A 272 -24.06 3.73 1.51
CA TYR A 272 -24.79 3.83 2.78
C TYR A 272 -24.49 5.14 3.51
N PHE A 273 -23.22 5.48 3.70
CA PHE A 273 -22.81 6.71 4.41
C PHE A 273 -23.21 8.00 3.68
N GLU A 274 -23.30 7.97 2.34
CA GLU A 274 -23.74 9.12 1.52
C GLU A 274 -25.24 9.41 1.64
N HIS A 275 -26.06 8.43 2.04
CA HIS A 275 -27.52 8.55 2.02
C HIS A 275 -28.23 8.33 3.37
N ALA A 276 -27.55 7.71 4.34
CA ALA A 276 -28.05 7.48 5.68
C ALA A 276 -28.21 8.79 6.47
N ASP A 277 -29.13 8.78 7.42
CA ASP A 277 -29.26 9.86 8.40
C ASP A 277 -28.20 9.72 9.51
N ALA A 278 -28.11 10.72 10.39
CA ALA A 278 -27.12 10.72 11.46
C ALA A 278 -27.23 9.48 12.37
N LYS A 279 -28.45 8.97 12.59
CA LYS A 279 -28.70 7.77 13.38
C LYS A 279 -28.13 6.53 12.70
N GLY A 280 -28.46 6.29 11.43
CA GLY A 280 -27.97 5.15 10.66
C GLY A 280 -26.44 5.17 10.51
N ILE A 281 -25.86 6.34 10.28
CA ILE A 281 -24.40 6.51 10.24
C ILE A 281 -23.76 6.07 11.56
N GLN A 282 -24.31 6.49 12.70
CA GLN A 282 -23.77 6.13 14.02
C GLN A 282 -23.93 4.63 14.30
N GLU A 283 -25.07 4.02 13.95
CA GLU A 283 -25.30 2.58 14.08
C GLU A 283 -24.28 1.78 13.26
N MET A 284 -24.06 2.13 11.99
CA MET A 284 -23.08 1.45 11.14
C MET A 284 -21.65 1.66 11.65
N LEU A 285 -21.32 2.88 12.08
CA LEU A 285 -20.03 3.20 12.68
C LEU A 285 -19.73 2.32 13.89
N ASP A 286 -20.71 2.09 14.76
CA ASP A 286 -20.56 1.26 15.95
C ASP A 286 -20.21 -0.20 15.63
N VAL A 287 -20.72 -0.73 14.52
CA VAL A 287 -20.42 -2.08 14.05
C VAL A 287 -19.03 -2.16 13.41
N MET A 288 -18.60 -1.13 12.67
CA MET A 288 -17.44 -1.24 11.77
C MET A 288 -16.16 -0.55 12.24
N LYS A 289 -16.21 0.37 13.22
CA LYS A 289 -15.07 1.23 13.60
C LYS A 289 -13.78 0.48 13.92
N GLU A 290 -13.87 -0.70 14.54
CA GLU A 290 -12.67 -1.48 14.91
C GLU A 290 -12.05 -2.22 13.72
N GLN A 291 -12.83 -2.47 12.66
CA GLN A 291 -12.40 -3.18 11.45
C GLN A 291 -12.00 -2.22 10.31
N ALA A 292 -12.19 -0.91 10.47
CA ALA A 292 -11.98 0.08 9.42
C ALA A 292 -10.56 0.08 8.80
N VAL A 293 -9.56 -0.43 9.54
CA VAL A 293 -8.18 -0.57 9.05
C VAL A 293 -8.06 -1.57 7.88
N GLU A 294 -9.00 -2.52 7.75
CA GLU A 294 -8.95 -3.57 6.73
C GLU A 294 -9.33 -3.07 5.32
N MET A 295 -10.03 -1.94 5.23
CA MET A 295 -10.57 -1.40 3.96
C MET A 295 -9.78 -0.22 3.38
N LEU A 296 -8.70 0.21 4.05
CA LEU A 296 -7.95 1.42 3.69
C LEU A 296 -7.22 1.35 2.33
N HIS A 297 -7.08 0.16 1.77
CA HIS A 297 -6.32 -0.13 0.55
C HIS A 297 -7.11 0.11 -0.76
N THR A 298 -8.34 0.59 -0.66
CA THR A 298 -9.17 0.95 -1.82
C THR A 298 -9.65 2.38 -1.69
N LYS A 299 -9.98 3.01 -2.83
CA LYS A 299 -10.49 4.38 -2.86
C LYS A 299 -11.76 4.53 -2.02
N GLU A 300 -12.74 3.67 -2.26
CA GLU A 300 -14.04 3.71 -1.58
C GLU A 300 -13.88 3.38 -0.09
N GLY A 301 -13.10 2.35 0.26
CA GLY A 301 -12.90 1.95 1.65
C GLY A 301 -12.16 3.00 2.47
N ALA A 302 -11.16 3.68 1.89
CA ALA A 302 -10.51 4.83 2.54
C ALA A 302 -11.48 6.01 2.72
N GLN A 303 -12.34 6.29 1.73
CA GLN A 303 -13.38 7.33 1.86
C GLN A 303 -14.37 7.00 2.97
N VAL A 304 -14.82 5.75 3.08
CA VAL A 304 -15.67 5.30 4.20
C VAL A 304 -14.92 5.49 5.53
N ALA A 305 -13.66 5.09 5.64
CA ALA A 305 -12.88 5.31 6.85
C ALA A 305 -12.74 6.81 7.22
N MET A 306 -12.58 7.69 6.22
CA MET A 306 -12.59 9.14 6.43
C MET A 306 -13.94 9.64 6.95
N LEU A 307 -15.05 9.13 6.43
CA LEU A 307 -16.40 9.44 6.91
C LEU A 307 -16.62 8.89 8.33
N CYS A 308 -16.17 7.67 8.63
CA CYS A 308 -16.18 7.14 9.99
C CYS A 308 -15.43 8.08 10.95
N LEU A 309 -14.23 8.54 10.61
CA LEU A 309 -13.47 9.48 11.45
C LEU A 309 -14.20 10.82 11.64
N LEU A 310 -14.90 11.32 10.61
CA LEU A 310 -15.69 12.55 10.67
C LEU A 310 -16.86 12.45 11.64
N TYR A 311 -17.65 11.38 11.55
CA TYR A 311 -18.84 11.18 12.38
C TYR A 311 -18.55 10.56 13.75
N ALA A 312 -17.38 9.93 13.93
CA ALA A 312 -17.00 9.29 15.18
C ALA A 312 -16.97 10.25 16.37
N THR A 313 -17.46 9.76 17.51
CA THR A 313 -17.25 10.42 18.80
C THR A 313 -15.77 10.37 19.21
N PRO A 314 -15.31 11.19 20.18
CA PRO A 314 -13.93 11.10 20.69
C PRO A 314 -13.55 9.70 21.17
N LYS A 315 -14.49 8.95 21.76
CA LYS A 315 -14.30 7.57 22.20
C LYS A 315 -14.07 6.64 21.01
N ASP A 316 -14.84 6.82 19.94
CA ASP A 316 -14.76 5.98 18.74
C ASP A 316 -13.51 6.28 17.92
N ARG A 317 -13.12 7.56 17.78
CA ARG A 317 -11.84 7.96 17.19
C ARG A 317 -10.69 7.26 17.91
N LYS A 318 -10.67 7.26 19.25
CA LYS A 318 -9.67 6.54 20.03
C LYS A 318 -9.65 5.03 19.75
N ALA A 319 -10.80 4.39 19.56
CA ALA A 319 -10.88 2.98 19.19
C ALA A 319 -10.26 2.73 17.80
N MET A 320 -10.60 3.55 16.80
CA MET A 320 -10.04 3.46 15.45
C MET A 320 -8.51 3.68 15.44
N LEU A 321 -8.02 4.67 16.19
CA LEU A 321 -6.57 4.93 16.33
C LEU A 321 -5.83 3.70 16.89
N LYS A 322 -6.43 3.01 17.87
CA LYS A 322 -5.83 1.82 18.49
C LYS A 322 -5.68 0.68 17.49
N THR A 323 -6.66 0.46 16.60
CA THR A 323 -6.60 -0.60 15.59
C THR A 323 -5.68 -0.24 14.42
N MET A 324 -5.54 1.04 14.09
CA MET A 324 -4.62 1.52 13.05
C MET A 324 -3.16 1.60 13.52
N LYS A 325 -2.89 1.76 14.82
CA LYS A 325 -1.54 1.94 15.38
C LYS A 325 -0.48 0.94 14.87
N PRO A 326 -0.74 -0.39 14.82
CA PRO A 326 0.26 -1.35 14.36
C PRO A 326 0.64 -1.21 12.87
N PHE A 327 -0.17 -0.47 12.10
CA PHE A 327 -0.07 -0.37 10.65
C PHE A 327 0.25 1.04 10.17
N VAL A 328 0.56 1.99 11.07
CA VAL A 328 0.73 3.42 10.73
C VAL A 328 1.67 3.63 9.55
N VAL A 329 2.85 3.01 9.56
CA VAL A 329 3.84 3.13 8.48
C VAL A 329 3.27 2.61 7.15
N LYS A 330 2.62 1.44 7.17
CA LYS A 330 1.97 0.85 5.99
C LYS A 330 0.87 1.77 5.46
N ILE A 331 0.03 2.33 6.32
CA ILE A 331 -1.07 3.23 5.93
C ILE A 331 -0.52 4.53 5.35
N CYS A 332 0.58 5.08 5.88
CA CYS A 332 1.20 6.28 5.34
C CYS A 332 1.68 6.08 3.89
N LYS A 333 2.21 4.90 3.57
CA LYS A 333 2.74 4.55 2.23
C LYS A 333 1.67 4.00 1.26
N GLU A 334 0.41 3.94 1.69
CA GLU A 334 -0.70 3.38 0.90
C GLU A 334 -1.39 4.48 0.07
N GLU A 335 -1.74 4.17 -1.18
CA GLU A 335 -2.28 5.12 -2.16
C GLU A 335 -3.55 5.83 -1.67
N TYR A 336 -4.43 5.14 -0.96
CA TYR A 336 -5.68 5.67 -0.43
C TYR A 336 -5.62 5.83 1.10
N GLY A 337 -4.90 4.95 1.79
CA GLY A 337 -4.70 4.97 3.23
C GLY A 337 -4.06 6.26 3.75
N HIS A 338 -3.14 6.88 2.98
CA HIS A 338 -2.54 8.15 3.40
C HIS A 338 -3.58 9.27 3.57
N MET A 339 -4.66 9.27 2.78
CA MET A 339 -5.76 10.23 2.91
C MET A 339 -6.51 10.08 4.24
N VAL A 340 -6.57 8.86 4.77
CA VAL A 340 -7.17 8.58 6.09
C VAL A 340 -6.31 9.17 7.20
N MET A 341 -4.98 9.13 7.07
CA MET A 341 -4.07 9.84 7.99
C MET A 341 -4.31 11.35 7.95
N LEU A 342 -4.45 11.94 6.76
CA LEU A 342 -4.73 13.38 6.63
C LEU A 342 -6.06 13.75 7.32
N ARG A 343 -7.11 12.96 7.08
CA ARG A 343 -8.40 13.16 7.77
C ARG A 343 -8.28 13.01 9.27
N MET A 344 -7.47 12.07 9.76
CA MET A 344 -7.26 11.85 11.18
C MET A 344 -6.65 13.10 11.85
N PHE A 345 -5.66 13.73 11.20
CA PHE A 345 -5.11 15.01 11.67
C PHE A 345 -6.17 16.12 11.68
N ASP A 346 -7.11 16.11 10.74
CA ASP A 346 -8.18 17.11 10.66
C ASP A 346 -9.29 16.96 11.70
N VAL A 347 -9.45 15.81 12.38
CA VAL A 347 -10.67 15.54 13.19
C VAL A 347 -10.40 15.08 14.62
N VAL A 348 -9.21 14.59 14.95
CA VAL A 348 -8.92 14.12 16.32
C VAL A 348 -8.47 15.27 17.22
N ASP A 349 -9.33 15.63 18.19
CA ASP A 349 -9.05 16.73 19.15
C ASP A 349 -8.00 16.35 20.21
N ASP A 350 -7.89 15.06 20.56
CA ASP A 350 -6.88 14.54 21.48
C ASP A 350 -5.53 14.40 20.74
N THR A 351 -4.87 15.53 20.58
CA THR A 351 -3.59 15.66 19.86
C THR A 351 -2.43 14.99 20.61
N VAL A 352 -2.53 14.85 21.93
CA VAL A 352 -1.56 14.07 22.74
C VAL A 352 -1.65 12.59 22.41
N LEU A 353 -2.87 12.05 22.26
CA LEU A 353 -3.06 10.69 21.78
C LEU A 353 -2.53 10.52 20.35
N MET A 354 -2.81 11.47 19.45
CA MET A 354 -2.26 11.47 18.09
C MET A 354 -0.73 11.43 18.09
N SER A 355 -0.10 12.22 18.97
CA SER A 355 1.35 12.23 19.15
C SER A 355 1.87 10.84 19.53
N LYS A 356 1.27 10.22 20.57
CA LYS A 356 1.72 8.93 21.11
C LYS A 356 1.38 7.71 20.25
N ALA A 357 0.28 7.75 19.50
CA ALA A 357 -0.24 6.60 18.77
C ALA A 357 0.16 6.61 17.28
N ILE A 358 0.24 7.79 16.67
CA ILE A 358 0.44 7.95 15.22
C ILE A 358 1.79 8.59 14.93
N ILE A 359 2.04 9.80 15.45
CA ILE A 359 3.30 10.53 15.17
C ILE A 359 4.51 9.74 15.66
N ALA A 360 4.44 9.14 16.85
CA ALA A 360 5.52 8.32 17.38
C ALA A 360 5.86 7.09 16.50
N GLU A 361 4.89 6.54 15.78
CA GLU A 361 5.14 5.44 14.82
C GLU A 361 5.70 5.96 13.50
N ILE A 362 5.25 7.14 13.02
CA ILE A 362 5.84 7.84 11.86
C ILE A 362 7.32 8.15 12.13
N VAL A 363 7.66 8.61 13.33
CA VAL A 363 9.02 8.99 13.71
C VAL A 363 10.01 7.82 13.60
N LYS A 364 9.58 6.59 13.88
CA LYS A 364 10.45 5.40 13.82
C LYS A 364 10.98 5.12 12.41
N GLU A 365 10.16 5.36 11.39
CA GLU A 365 10.46 5.08 9.98
C GLU A 365 10.42 6.36 9.12
N MET A 366 10.70 7.52 9.74
CA MET A 366 10.45 8.83 9.13
C MET A 366 11.24 9.04 7.83
N GLU A 367 12.48 8.54 7.76
CA GLU A 367 13.32 8.66 6.58
C GLU A 367 12.71 7.92 5.37
N ASP A 368 12.25 6.69 5.58
CA ASP A 368 11.60 5.88 4.54
C ASP A 368 10.25 6.49 4.13
N ILE A 369 9.47 6.98 5.09
CA ILE A 369 8.20 7.68 4.81
C ILE A 369 8.44 8.96 4.00
N ALA A 370 9.49 9.74 4.30
CA ALA A 370 9.82 10.96 3.58
C ALA A 370 10.21 10.72 2.11
N LYS A 371 10.82 9.57 1.81
CA LYS A 371 11.20 9.15 0.46
C LYS A 371 10.06 8.47 -0.32
N ASP A 372 8.93 8.19 0.34
CA ASP A 372 7.80 7.49 -0.29
C ASP A 372 6.84 8.42 -1.07
N LYS A 373 6.21 7.87 -2.11
CA LYS A 373 5.27 8.59 -2.98
C LYS A 373 4.04 9.12 -2.21
N PHE A 374 3.54 8.38 -1.24
CA PHE A 374 2.36 8.74 -0.44
C PHE A 374 2.76 9.14 0.98
N GLY A 375 3.75 8.47 1.55
CA GLY A 375 4.25 8.70 2.90
C GLY A 375 4.65 10.17 3.14
N ARG A 376 5.41 10.77 2.22
CA ARG A 376 5.84 12.16 2.38
C ARG A 376 4.68 13.13 2.50
N ARG A 377 3.54 12.84 1.84
CA ARG A 377 2.36 13.73 1.87
C ARG A 377 1.75 13.78 3.27
N VAL A 378 1.88 12.70 4.05
CA VAL A 378 1.46 12.69 5.46
C VAL A 378 2.31 13.65 6.29
N ILE A 379 3.62 13.65 6.09
CA ILE A 379 4.55 14.57 6.77
C ILE A 379 4.31 16.01 6.31
N LEU A 380 4.21 16.23 5.00
CA LEU A 380 3.96 17.55 4.41
C LEU A 380 2.62 18.13 4.85
N TYR A 381 1.61 17.30 5.11
CA TYR A 381 0.34 17.77 5.67
C TYR A 381 0.48 18.32 7.09
N LEU A 382 1.29 17.67 7.93
CA LEU A 382 1.57 18.16 9.29
C LEU A 382 2.31 19.51 9.29
N LEU A 383 3.14 19.75 8.27
CA LEU A 383 3.91 20.99 8.12
C LEU A 383 3.10 22.10 7.44
N ALA A 384 2.56 21.82 6.25
CA ALA A 384 1.99 22.80 5.32
C ALA A 384 0.48 22.65 5.08
N GLY A 385 -0.20 21.73 5.81
CA GLY A 385 -1.64 21.52 5.70
C GLY A 385 -2.08 21.12 4.28
N ARG A 386 -3.20 21.70 3.82
CA ARG A 386 -3.81 21.42 2.52
C ARG A 386 -3.13 22.15 1.34
N SER A 387 -1.79 22.16 1.31
CA SER A 387 -1.03 22.85 0.29
C SER A 387 -1.27 22.23 -1.11
N PRO A 388 -1.66 23.04 -2.13
CA PRO A 388 -1.87 22.57 -3.50
C PRO A 388 -0.56 22.15 -4.18
N ARG A 389 0.59 22.46 -3.58
CA ARG A 389 1.91 21.99 -4.02
C ARG A 389 2.06 20.47 -3.86
N TYR A 390 1.39 19.88 -2.87
CA TYR A 390 1.61 18.49 -2.46
C TYR A 390 0.39 17.59 -2.60
N ILE A 391 -0.81 18.19 -2.59
CA ILE A 391 -2.08 17.50 -2.64
C ILE A 391 -2.84 17.94 -3.88
N SER A 392 -3.41 16.99 -4.61
CA SER A 392 -4.19 17.30 -5.81
C SER A 392 -5.45 18.11 -5.45
N PRO A 393 -5.95 18.96 -6.38
CA PRO A 393 -7.18 19.71 -6.16
C PRO A 393 -8.38 18.83 -5.76
N GLN A 394 -8.52 17.65 -6.38
CA GLN A 394 -9.57 16.69 -6.06
C GLN A 394 -9.48 16.17 -4.62
N ASN A 395 -8.27 15.92 -4.11
CA ASN A 395 -8.08 15.45 -2.74
C ASN A 395 -8.27 16.58 -1.72
N ILE A 396 -7.90 17.82 -2.07
CA ILE A 396 -8.20 19.00 -1.24
C ILE A 396 -9.72 19.19 -1.14
N GLU A 397 -10.44 19.10 -2.25
CA GLU A 397 -11.90 19.20 -2.27
C GLU A 397 -12.55 18.08 -1.43
N LEU A 398 -12.07 16.85 -1.55
CA LEU A 398 -12.53 15.72 -0.73
C LEU A 398 -12.32 15.97 0.77
N LEU A 399 -11.16 16.53 1.16
CA LEU A 399 -10.91 16.90 2.56
C LEU A 399 -11.84 18.03 3.00
N ALA A 400 -12.02 19.06 2.17
CA ALA A 400 -12.85 20.22 2.43
C ALA A 400 -14.35 19.90 2.59
N LYS A 401 -14.89 18.95 1.82
CA LYS A 401 -16.28 18.48 1.98
C LYS A 401 -16.59 18.00 3.40
N GLY A 402 -15.60 17.46 4.10
CA GLY A 402 -15.74 17.02 5.48
C GLY A 402 -15.73 18.15 6.52
N ASP A 403 -15.36 19.38 6.16
CA ASP A 403 -15.22 20.47 7.13
C ASP A 403 -16.57 20.89 7.73
N ILE A 404 -17.65 20.78 6.96
CA ILE A 404 -19.03 21.03 7.42
C ILE A 404 -19.40 20.06 8.54
N ILE A 405 -19.04 18.78 8.39
CA ILE A 405 -19.28 17.76 9.41
C ILE A 405 -18.35 17.99 10.61
N ARG A 406 -17.06 18.23 10.35
CA ARG A 406 -16.04 18.50 11.39
C ARG A 406 -16.46 19.65 12.29
N ALA A 407 -17.03 20.72 11.75
CA ALA A 407 -17.48 21.88 12.54
C ALA A 407 -18.47 21.51 13.65
N ASN A 408 -19.19 20.39 13.50
CA ASN A 408 -20.15 19.90 14.49
C ASN A 408 -19.59 18.74 15.35
N THR A 409 -18.57 18.02 14.89
CA THR A 409 -18.05 16.80 15.55
C THR A 409 -16.68 16.96 16.21
N SER A 410 -16.03 18.11 16.03
CA SER A 410 -14.70 18.41 16.57
C SER A 410 -14.73 19.79 17.21
N LYS A 411 -14.36 19.85 18.49
CA LYS A 411 -14.49 21.05 19.32
C LYS A 411 -13.24 21.90 19.32
N LYS A 412 -12.07 21.31 19.03
CA LYS A 412 -10.80 22.05 18.99
C LYS A 412 -10.72 22.84 17.68
N ASP A 413 -10.32 24.11 17.77
CA ASP A 413 -10.05 24.93 16.59
C ASP A 413 -9.06 24.23 15.64
N ALA A 414 -9.29 24.37 14.33
CA ALA A 414 -8.52 23.66 13.31
C ALA A 414 -7.05 24.13 13.27
N GLN A 415 -6.81 25.43 13.44
CA GLN A 415 -5.45 25.99 13.43
C GLN A 415 -4.70 25.61 14.70
N VAL A 416 -5.35 25.70 15.87
CA VAL A 416 -4.76 25.28 17.15
C VAL A 416 -4.30 23.82 17.09
N ARG A 417 -5.16 22.94 16.58
CA ARG A 417 -4.83 21.51 16.43
C ARG A 417 -3.70 21.27 15.45
N SER A 418 -3.72 21.93 14.29
CA SER A 418 -2.64 21.81 13.31
C SER A 418 -1.31 22.28 13.90
N ALA A 419 -1.30 23.38 14.65
CA ALA A 419 -0.12 23.90 15.33
C ALA A 419 0.42 22.93 16.39
N GLU A 420 -0.45 22.33 17.22
CA GLU A 420 -0.03 21.31 18.19
C GLU A 420 0.59 20.08 17.51
N LEU A 421 -0.07 19.53 16.48
CA LEU A 421 0.43 18.38 15.73
C LEU A 421 1.77 18.66 15.04
N ARG A 422 1.91 19.87 14.47
CA ARG A 422 3.18 20.35 13.91
C ARG A 422 4.27 20.44 14.98
N GLY A 423 3.92 20.93 16.18
CA GLY A 423 4.81 20.99 17.32
C GLY A 423 5.36 19.64 17.75
N TYR A 424 4.55 18.57 17.68
CA TYR A 424 5.00 17.22 18.03
C TYR A 424 5.96 16.59 17.05
N ILE A 425 5.78 16.82 15.73
CA ILE A 425 6.64 16.21 14.70
C ILE A 425 7.93 17.02 14.46
N SER A 426 7.90 18.34 14.70
CA SER A 426 9.00 19.27 14.36
C SER A 426 10.38 18.87 14.92
N PRO A 427 10.54 18.51 16.21
CA PRO A 427 11.85 18.17 16.76
C PRO A 427 12.50 16.97 16.05
N ALA A 428 11.69 15.95 15.74
CA ALA A 428 12.17 14.74 15.07
C ALA A 428 12.55 15.03 13.60
N LEU A 429 11.80 15.87 12.90
CA LEU A 429 12.13 16.29 11.54
C LEU A 429 13.44 17.09 11.49
N ILE A 430 13.63 18.05 12.40
CA ILE A 430 14.87 18.84 12.48
C ILE A 430 16.06 17.91 12.77
N SER A 431 15.91 17.00 13.72
CA SER A 431 16.94 15.99 14.02
C SER A 431 17.23 15.09 12.81
N LEU A 432 16.20 14.69 12.06
CA LEU A 432 16.37 13.87 10.86
C LEU A 432 17.13 14.64 9.78
N VAL A 433 16.76 15.90 9.51
CA VAL A 433 17.48 16.77 8.57
C VAL A 433 18.93 16.93 8.99
N ALA A 434 19.20 17.18 10.27
CA ALA A 434 20.56 17.36 10.77
C ALA A 434 21.45 16.10 10.66
N THR A 435 20.86 14.91 10.77
CA THR A 435 21.61 13.64 10.82
C THR A 435 21.65 12.90 9.47
N LYS A 436 20.70 13.18 8.58
CA LYS A 436 20.54 12.50 7.29
C LYS A 436 20.55 13.47 6.10
N THR A 437 21.15 14.65 6.25
CA THR A 437 21.14 15.75 5.28
C THR A 437 21.32 15.28 3.84
N ARG A 438 22.47 14.67 3.52
CA ARG A 438 22.80 14.23 2.15
C ARG A 438 21.79 13.24 1.59
N SER A 439 21.29 12.31 2.41
CA SER A 439 20.31 11.31 1.98
C SER A 439 18.95 11.91 1.65
N LEU A 440 18.54 12.95 2.38
CA LEU A 440 17.25 13.61 2.16
C LEU A 440 17.30 14.63 1.03
N THR A 441 18.35 15.44 0.95
CA THR A 441 18.43 16.52 -0.03
C THR A 441 18.67 16.01 -1.45
N SER A 442 19.34 14.86 -1.60
CA SER A 442 19.58 14.23 -2.90
C SER A 442 18.38 13.46 -3.46
N GLU A 443 17.40 13.11 -2.61
CA GLU A 443 16.21 12.37 -3.03
C GLU A 443 15.05 13.36 -3.33
N PRO A 444 14.48 13.38 -4.55
CA PRO A 444 13.50 14.40 -4.97
C PRO A 444 12.26 14.55 -4.10
N LEU A 445 11.79 13.46 -3.49
CA LEU A 445 10.58 13.42 -2.69
C LEU A 445 10.87 13.90 -1.25
N ALA A 446 11.93 13.39 -0.63
CA ALA A 446 12.38 13.78 0.69
C ALA A 446 12.87 15.23 0.74
N CYS A 447 13.44 15.73 -0.35
CA CYS A 447 13.86 17.12 -0.48
C CYS A 447 12.70 18.12 -0.25
N GLN A 448 11.46 17.75 -0.61
CA GLN A 448 10.26 18.54 -0.30
C GLN A 448 10.01 18.61 1.21
N VAL A 449 10.24 17.52 1.94
CA VAL A 449 10.10 17.46 3.40
C VAL A 449 11.16 18.33 4.06
N VAL A 450 12.40 18.33 3.55
CA VAL A 450 13.47 19.23 4.06
C VAL A 450 13.04 20.69 3.92
N LEU A 451 12.58 21.09 2.73
CA LEU A 451 12.11 22.45 2.48
C LEU A 451 11.03 22.87 3.48
N GLU A 452 9.94 22.10 3.58
CA GLU A 452 8.80 22.47 4.43
C GLU A 452 9.14 22.36 5.92
N THR A 453 10.12 21.54 6.30
CA THR A 453 10.67 21.53 7.68
C THR A 453 11.38 22.85 7.96
N MET A 454 12.18 23.35 7.03
CA MET A 454 12.86 24.64 7.16
C MET A 454 11.91 25.83 7.18
N LEU A 455 10.79 25.75 6.46
CA LEU A 455 9.78 26.82 6.44
C LEU A 455 8.90 26.81 7.69
N HIS A 456 8.43 25.63 8.13
CA HIS A 456 7.28 25.55 9.05
C HIS A 456 7.54 24.87 10.40
N ALA A 457 8.66 24.16 10.60
CA ALA A 457 8.93 23.53 11.90
C ALA A 457 9.01 24.58 13.03
N THR A 458 8.41 24.27 14.18
CA THR A 458 8.13 25.26 15.26
C THR A 458 9.17 25.30 16.38
N THR A 459 10.27 24.56 16.26
CA THR A 459 11.39 24.54 17.22
C THR A 459 12.66 25.07 16.58
N ASP A 460 13.72 25.32 17.35
CA ASP A 460 15.00 25.81 16.83
C ASP A 460 15.52 24.91 15.70
N ARG A 461 15.65 25.50 14.51
CA ARG A 461 16.08 24.83 13.27
C ARG A 461 17.60 24.88 13.07
N LYS A 462 18.35 25.49 13.98
CA LYS A 462 19.80 25.73 13.85
C LYS A 462 20.58 24.48 13.47
N ALA A 463 20.37 23.35 14.17
CA ALA A 463 21.10 22.11 13.88
C ALA A 463 20.89 21.61 12.43
N ALA A 464 19.67 21.77 11.90
CA ALA A 464 19.37 21.40 10.52
C ALA A 464 19.96 22.40 9.51
N VAL A 465 19.92 23.70 9.83
CA VAL A 465 20.57 24.76 9.04
C VAL A 465 22.08 24.52 8.98
N ASP A 466 22.73 24.29 10.12
CA ASP A 466 24.17 24.03 10.21
C ASP A 466 24.57 22.81 9.37
N ALA A 467 23.79 21.73 9.42
CA ALA A 467 24.06 20.53 8.63
C ALA A 467 23.90 20.76 7.10
N LEU A 468 22.92 21.59 6.69
CA LEU A 468 22.78 22.01 5.29
C LEU A 468 23.97 22.90 4.87
N LEU A 469 24.38 23.84 5.70
CA LEU A 469 25.51 24.72 5.42
C LEU A 469 26.83 23.93 5.30
N GLU A 470 27.05 22.96 6.17
CA GLU A 470 28.22 22.09 6.14
C GLU A 470 28.25 21.19 4.89
N LEU A 471 27.09 20.70 4.45
CA LEU A 471 27.01 19.96 3.19
C LEU A 471 27.43 20.85 1.99
N ALA A 472 27.09 22.14 2.01
CA ALA A 472 27.41 23.10 0.95
C ALA A 472 28.85 23.64 0.98
N SER A 473 29.60 23.49 2.08
CA SER A 473 30.99 23.95 2.15
C SER A 473 32.00 23.04 1.46
N ALA A 474 31.59 21.88 0.94
CA ALA A 474 32.45 21.01 0.15
C ALA A 474 33.03 21.76 -1.07
N ASP A 475 34.32 21.58 -1.37
CA ASP A 475 34.94 22.22 -2.53
C ASP A 475 34.30 21.67 -3.83
N PRO A 476 33.68 22.51 -4.67
CA PRO A 476 33.10 22.04 -5.93
C PRO A 476 34.14 21.51 -6.92
N ALA A 477 35.44 21.82 -6.77
CA ALA A 477 36.51 21.26 -7.58
C ALA A 477 36.83 19.80 -7.25
N GLU A 478 36.50 19.33 -6.05
CA GLU A 478 36.69 17.93 -5.61
C GLU A 478 35.46 17.06 -5.89
N ALA A 479 34.39 17.64 -6.44
CA ALA A 479 33.15 16.93 -6.73
C ALA A 479 33.37 15.77 -7.72
N THR A 480 32.83 14.60 -7.38
CA THR A 480 32.86 13.42 -8.25
C THR A 480 31.44 13.01 -8.66
N SER A 481 31.32 12.04 -9.56
CA SER A 481 30.02 11.45 -9.89
C SER A 481 29.40 10.69 -8.71
N GLU A 482 30.22 10.13 -7.83
CA GLU A 482 29.78 9.37 -6.65
C GLU A 482 29.45 10.30 -5.47
N GLU A 483 30.24 11.36 -5.31
CA GLU A 483 30.04 12.39 -4.30
C GLU A 483 29.91 13.77 -4.96
N PRO A 484 28.74 14.08 -5.55
CA PRO A 484 28.53 15.38 -6.16
C PRO A 484 28.44 16.48 -5.10
N ASN A 485 28.91 17.68 -5.47
CA ASN A 485 28.66 18.88 -4.69
C ASN A 485 27.17 19.23 -4.74
N PRO A 486 26.54 19.54 -3.59
CA PRO A 486 25.09 19.74 -3.48
C PRO A 486 24.56 20.91 -4.33
N LEU A 487 25.38 21.92 -4.63
CA LEU A 487 24.94 23.08 -5.41
C LEU A 487 25.14 22.90 -6.92
N LEU A 488 25.70 21.76 -7.34
CA LEU A 488 25.92 21.44 -8.75
C LEU A 488 24.90 20.45 -9.32
N VAL A 489 24.09 19.82 -8.45
CA VAL A 489 23.18 18.74 -8.86
C VAL A 489 21.76 18.96 -8.37
N MET A 490 20.82 18.58 -9.23
CA MET A 490 19.42 18.45 -8.85
C MET A 490 19.19 17.18 -8.02
N PRO A 491 18.25 17.21 -7.04
CA PRO A 491 17.34 18.31 -6.71
C PRO A 491 17.90 19.31 -5.67
N THR A 492 19.09 19.05 -5.13
CA THR A 492 19.66 19.80 -3.99
C THR A 492 19.91 21.27 -4.32
N ASP A 493 20.44 21.61 -5.49
CA ASP A 493 20.64 23.00 -5.94
C ASP A 493 19.37 23.86 -5.83
N ARG A 494 18.22 23.30 -6.25
CA ARG A 494 16.91 23.96 -6.21
C ARG A 494 16.41 24.14 -4.79
N LEU A 495 16.70 23.20 -3.89
CA LEU A 495 16.40 23.36 -2.47
C LEU A 495 17.14 24.57 -1.90
N TYR A 496 18.47 24.65 -2.08
CA TYR A 496 19.25 25.76 -1.54
C TYR A 496 18.82 27.09 -2.13
N LYS A 497 18.59 27.15 -3.45
CA LYS A 497 18.01 28.33 -4.08
C LYS A 497 16.71 28.75 -3.41
N THR A 498 15.80 27.80 -3.17
CA THR A 498 14.49 28.09 -2.56
C THR A 498 14.62 28.52 -1.10
N LEU A 499 15.57 27.96 -0.35
CA LEU A 499 15.86 28.37 1.03
C LEU A 499 16.43 29.80 1.10
N VAL A 500 17.35 30.17 0.20
CA VAL A 500 17.82 31.56 0.06
C VAL A 500 16.65 32.49 -0.27
N GLN A 501 15.77 32.07 -1.18
CA GLN A 501 14.57 32.84 -1.53
C GLN A 501 13.60 32.98 -0.36
N SER A 502 13.51 31.99 0.52
CA SER A 502 12.60 32.02 1.67
C SER A 502 12.97 33.06 2.75
N ASP A 503 14.13 33.70 2.64
CA ASP A 503 14.48 34.84 3.49
C ASP A 503 13.80 36.15 3.06
N TYR A 504 13.42 36.29 1.77
CA TYR A 504 12.90 37.56 1.21
C TYR A 504 11.72 37.42 0.24
N LYS A 505 11.33 36.19 -0.13
CA LYS A 505 10.25 35.89 -1.07
C LYS A 505 9.35 34.79 -0.51
N ALA A 506 8.04 35.01 -0.56
CA ALA A 506 7.07 34.06 -0.02
C ALA A 506 7.14 32.66 -0.68
N PRO A 507 6.90 31.58 0.09
CA PRO A 507 6.64 31.56 1.53
C PRO A 507 7.90 31.85 2.35
N LEU A 508 7.78 32.73 3.35
CA LEU A 508 8.86 33.08 4.26
C LEU A 508 8.94 32.06 5.40
N ALA A 509 10.15 31.78 5.87
CA ALA A 509 10.35 31.05 7.12
C ALA A 509 10.14 32.00 8.31
N GLU A 510 9.39 31.55 9.32
CA GLU A 510 9.17 32.32 10.55
C GLU A 510 9.68 31.54 11.77
N PRO A 511 10.62 32.08 12.58
CA PRO A 511 11.45 33.26 12.28
C PRO A 511 12.36 33.04 11.06
N SER A 512 12.84 34.14 10.45
CA SER A 512 13.77 34.09 9.31
C SER A 512 14.96 33.20 9.63
N LEU A 513 15.39 32.40 8.64
CA LEU A 513 16.56 31.53 8.76
C LEU A 513 17.86 32.32 8.58
N HIS A 514 17.80 33.48 7.93
CA HIS A 514 18.97 34.20 7.42
C HIS A 514 19.89 33.24 6.62
N PHE A 515 19.27 32.32 5.88
CA PHE A 515 19.96 31.20 5.24
C PHE A 515 20.91 31.68 4.14
N GLY A 516 20.50 32.69 3.36
CA GLY A 516 21.32 33.32 2.34
C GLY A 516 22.63 33.88 2.90
N LYS A 517 22.55 34.64 4.00
CA LYS A 517 23.73 35.20 4.66
C LYS A 517 24.67 34.11 5.16
N ALA A 518 24.13 33.09 5.83
CA ALA A 518 24.92 31.98 6.33
C ALA A 518 25.54 31.15 5.19
N LEU A 519 24.79 30.90 4.11
CA LEU A 519 25.26 30.18 2.93
C LEU A 519 26.39 30.93 2.22
N LEU A 520 26.23 32.25 2.00
CA LEU A 520 27.25 33.06 1.33
C LEU A 520 28.59 32.98 2.06
N SER A 521 28.59 32.98 3.40
CA SER A 521 29.81 32.85 4.20
C SER A 521 30.55 31.53 3.96
N LYS A 522 29.84 30.46 3.60
CA LYS A 522 30.41 29.13 3.32
C LYS A 522 30.90 29.00 1.89
N ILE A 523 30.18 29.59 0.93
CA ILE A 523 30.46 29.40 -0.50
C ILE A 523 31.25 30.54 -1.15
N SER A 524 31.49 31.65 -0.44
CA SER A 524 32.24 32.80 -0.95
C SER A 524 33.59 32.45 -1.58
N PRO A 525 34.40 31.49 -1.07
CA PRO A 525 35.66 31.10 -1.71
C PRO A 525 35.47 30.46 -3.10
N PHE A 526 34.28 29.94 -3.37
CA PHE A 526 33.95 29.12 -4.54
C PHE A 526 32.95 29.80 -5.50
N ILE A 527 32.54 31.05 -5.25
CA ILE A 527 31.52 31.76 -6.06
C ILE A 527 31.85 31.73 -7.56
N GLY A 528 33.12 31.95 -7.93
CA GLY A 528 33.56 31.88 -9.32
C GLY A 528 33.31 30.51 -9.95
N HIS A 529 33.50 29.43 -9.19
CA HIS A 529 33.22 28.07 -9.67
C HIS A 529 31.73 27.90 -9.96
N TYR A 530 30.86 28.29 -9.01
CA TYR A 530 29.41 28.13 -9.15
C TYR A 530 28.82 28.92 -10.31
N VAL A 531 29.37 30.10 -10.62
CA VAL A 531 28.90 30.94 -11.71
C VAL A 531 29.43 30.50 -13.07
N LEU A 532 30.72 30.12 -13.16
CA LEU A 532 31.38 29.87 -14.44
C LEU A 532 31.28 28.42 -14.90
N LYS A 533 31.19 27.46 -13.98
CA LYS A 533 31.24 26.02 -14.28
C LYS A 533 29.91 25.29 -14.07
N SER A 534 28.88 25.97 -13.56
CA SER A 534 27.59 25.35 -13.25
C SER A 534 26.40 26.19 -13.70
N SER A 535 25.48 25.58 -14.44
CA SER A 535 24.18 26.20 -14.74
C SER A 535 23.28 26.25 -13.51
N SER A 536 23.31 25.20 -12.68
CA SER A 536 22.55 25.05 -11.44
C SER A 536 23.08 25.98 -10.32
N GLY A 537 24.38 25.95 -10.06
CA GLY A 537 25.01 26.77 -9.02
C GLY A 537 24.83 28.28 -9.26
N ALA A 538 24.86 28.70 -10.54
CA ALA A 538 24.62 30.09 -10.91
C ALA A 538 23.22 30.59 -10.49
N PHE A 539 22.19 29.74 -10.47
CA PHE A 539 20.87 30.15 -9.96
C PHE A 539 20.83 30.37 -8.44
N VAL A 540 21.70 29.69 -7.68
CA VAL A 540 21.85 29.94 -6.24
C VAL A 540 22.55 31.27 -6.02
N VAL A 541 23.61 31.56 -6.79
CA VAL A 541 24.30 32.86 -6.74
C VAL A 541 23.39 34.01 -7.16
N LEU A 542 22.57 33.82 -8.18
CA LEU A 542 21.54 34.81 -8.54
C LEU A 542 20.59 35.08 -7.37
N ALA A 543 20.10 34.03 -6.69
CA ALA A 543 19.22 34.20 -5.54
C ALA A 543 19.89 34.95 -4.37
N LEU A 544 21.20 34.78 -4.18
CA LEU A 544 21.99 35.53 -3.20
C LEU A 544 22.20 37.00 -3.61
N LEU A 545 22.37 37.27 -4.91
CA LEU A 545 22.48 38.61 -5.45
C LEU A 545 21.15 39.39 -5.33
N GLU A 546 20.02 38.69 -5.47
CA GLU A 546 18.67 39.25 -5.33
C GLU A 546 18.22 39.41 -3.86
N ASN A 547 18.88 38.72 -2.91
CA ASN A 547 18.54 38.78 -1.49
C ASN A 547 19.07 40.08 -0.85
N PRO A 548 18.23 40.92 -0.21
CA PRO A 548 18.64 42.17 0.41
C PRO A 548 19.78 42.06 1.43
N GLU A 549 19.89 40.94 2.15
CA GLU A 549 20.94 40.75 3.16
C GLU A 549 22.31 40.40 2.57
N THR A 550 22.35 39.90 1.34
CA THR A 550 23.58 39.39 0.68
C THR A 550 23.91 40.07 -0.63
N ALA A 551 23.06 40.95 -1.15
CA ALA A 551 23.21 41.59 -2.45
C ALA A 551 24.56 42.33 -2.59
N ASP A 552 24.89 43.20 -1.63
CA ASP A 552 26.12 44.01 -1.67
C ASP A 552 27.39 43.16 -1.64
N GLU A 553 27.43 42.15 -0.76
CA GLU A 553 28.57 41.25 -0.63
C GLU A 553 28.72 40.37 -1.87
N THR A 554 27.61 39.85 -2.39
CA THR A 554 27.60 39.06 -3.63
C THR A 554 28.05 39.90 -4.83
N LYS A 555 27.56 41.15 -4.96
CA LYS A 555 27.99 42.10 -6.00
C LYS A 555 29.50 42.33 -5.91
N LYS A 556 30.03 42.62 -4.71
CA LYS A 556 31.48 42.81 -4.50
C LYS A 556 32.28 41.58 -4.92
N LEU A 557 31.86 40.38 -4.55
CA LEU A 557 32.56 39.14 -4.92
C LEU A 557 32.61 38.96 -6.44
N LEU A 558 31.50 39.24 -7.14
CA LEU A 558 31.40 39.12 -8.61
C LEU A 558 32.16 40.20 -9.38
N THR A 559 32.32 41.40 -8.81
CA THR A 559 33.02 42.52 -9.46
C THR A 559 34.47 42.67 -9.02
N SER A 560 34.90 41.98 -7.95
CA SER A 560 36.28 42.03 -7.47
C SER A 560 37.26 41.39 -8.46
N LYS A 561 38.51 41.90 -8.50
CA LYS A 561 39.56 41.34 -9.35
C LYS A 561 40.10 40.06 -8.72
N SER A 562 39.98 38.94 -9.44
CA SER A 562 40.70 37.70 -9.13
C SER A 562 41.66 37.43 -10.30
N LYS A 563 42.97 37.32 -10.02
CA LYS A 563 43.98 36.87 -11.00
C LYS A 563 43.89 37.56 -12.39
N SER A 564 43.94 38.90 -12.40
CA SER A 564 43.98 39.82 -13.57
C SER A 564 42.66 40.28 -14.21
N ILE A 565 41.52 39.60 -14.01
CA ILE A 565 40.22 40.00 -14.58
C ILE A 565 39.10 39.87 -13.52
N THR A 566 37.97 40.53 -13.70
CA THR A 566 36.82 40.41 -12.79
C THR A 566 35.97 39.20 -13.19
N LEU A 567 35.32 38.54 -12.22
CA LEU A 567 34.39 37.43 -12.52
C LEU A 567 33.27 37.88 -13.47
N GLN A 568 32.82 39.13 -13.34
CA GLN A 568 31.90 39.76 -14.30
C GLN A 568 32.38 39.68 -15.75
N LYS A 569 33.64 40.03 -16.03
CA LYS A 569 34.18 39.96 -17.39
C LYS A 569 34.39 38.51 -17.85
N GLU A 570 34.67 37.59 -16.94
CA GLU A 570 34.71 36.16 -17.27
C GLU A 570 33.32 35.62 -17.64
N MET A 571 32.26 36.06 -16.95
CA MET A 571 30.87 35.77 -17.30
C MET A 571 30.50 36.34 -18.67
N GLU A 572 30.83 37.60 -18.95
CA GLU A 572 30.61 38.23 -20.26
C GLU A 572 31.31 37.44 -21.38
N LYS A 573 32.54 36.98 -21.14
CA LYS A 573 33.27 36.13 -22.08
C LYS A 573 32.62 34.74 -22.24
N LEU A 574 32.10 34.17 -21.17
CA LEU A 574 31.45 32.85 -21.18
C LEU A 574 30.19 32.82 -22.07
N ILE A 575 29.40 33.91 -22.05
CA ILE A 575 28.16 34.01 -22.84
C ILE A 575 28.38 34.60 -24.24
N LYS A 576 29.57 35.12 -24.53
CA LYS A 576 29.90 35.72 -25.82
C LYS A 576 29.77 34.67 -26.92
N ASP A 577 29.09 35.05 -28.00
CA ASP A 577 28.85 34.19 -29.17
C ASP A 577 28.08 32.88 -28.84
N LYS A 578 27.41 32.83 -27.67
CA LYS A 578 26.53 31.73 -27.27
C LYS A 578 25.05 32.07 -27.50
N PRO A 579 24.20 31.09 -27.83
CA PRO A 579 22.75 31.26 -27.94
C PRO A 579 22.11 31.85 -26.66
N GLU A 580 20.97 32.53 -26.79
CA GLU A 580 20.27 33.15 -25.65
C GLU A 580 19.72 32.14 -24.64
N ASN A 581 19.41 30.92 -25.10
CA ASN A 581 18.91 29.84 -24.25
C ASN A 581 20.03 29.16 -23.43
N GLU A 582 21.30 29.42 -23.72
CA GLU A 582 22.44 28.95 -22.93
C GLU A 582 22.82 29.94 -21.80
N HIS A 583 23.31 29.41 -20.68
CA HIS A 583 23.80 30.19 -19.54
C HIS A 583 22.79 31.21 -18.98
N LYS A 584 21.50 30.89 -19.01
CA LYS A 584 20.41 31.79 -18.57
C LYS A 584 20.64 32.43 -17.19
N ALA A 585 21.13 31.67 -16.21
CA ALA A 585 21.43 32.20 -14.87
C ALA A 585 22.53 33.27 -14.90
N VAL A 586 23.60 33.04 -15.67
CA VAL A 586 24.72 33.99 -15.82
C VAL A 586 24.25 35.28 -16.50
N ARG A 587 23.40 35.18 -17.52
CA ARG A 587 22.80 36.35 -18.18
C ARG A 587 21.96 37.18 -17.20
N LEU A 588 21.14 36.53 -16.37
CA LEU A 588 20.35 37.20 -15.34
C LEU A 588 21.24 37.87 -14.28
N ILE A 589 22.33 37.22 -13.86
CA ILE A 589 23.31 37.82 -12.94
C ILE A 589 23.88 39.11 -13.55
N LEU A 590 24.29 39.09 -14.82
CA LEU A 590 24.83 40.27 -15.50
C LEU A 590 23.79 41.40 -15.63
N ASP A 591 22.51 41.06 -15.87
CA ASP A 591 21.42 42.04 -15.93
C ASP A 591 21.09 42.65 -14.55
N VAL A 592 21.28 41.91 -13.46
CA VAL A 592 21.14 42.46 -12.11
C VAL A 592 22.36 43.33 -11.74
N LEU A 593 23.56 42.97 -12.20
CA LEU A 593 24.79 43.75 -11.95
C LEU A 593 24.83 45.08 -12.72
N SER A 594 24.18 45.16 -13.88
CA SER A 594 24.11 46.37 -14.71
C SER A 594 23.12 47.42 -14.18
N LYS A 595 22.19 46.99 -13.31
CA LYS A 595 21.28 47.84 -12.54
C LYS A 595 21.97 48.29 -11.24
#